data_AF-A0A3B8I7C0-F1
#
_entry.id   AF-A0A3B8I7C0-F1
#
_cell.length_a   1.000
_cell.length_b   1.000
_cell.length_c   1.000
_cell.angle_alpha   90.00
_cell.angle_beta   90.00
_cell.angle_gamma   90.00
#
_symmetry.space_group_name_H-M   'P 1'
#
loop_
_entity.id
_entity.type
_entity.pdbx_description
1 polymer ?
#
loop_
_entity_poly.entity_id
_entity_poly.type
_entity_poly.pdbx_seq_one_letter_code
_entity_poly.pdbx_strand_id
1 'polypeptide(L)' 'MALLYYLLLIPLLIFIITSLFQYLWNITMPDTFSLNPITFWQSFRLLLMALILFNGFKYLSGLLGLLSMLHL' A
#
# COMPACT_ATOMS: atom_id res chain seq x y z
N MET A 1 20.58 11.85 -10.33
CA MET A 1 20.79 10.44 -9.94
C MET A 1 19.79 9.98 -8.86
N ALA A 2 19.67 10.67 -7.72
CA ALA A 2 18.72 10.30 -6.66
C ALA A 2 17.23 10.28 -7.10
N LEU A 3 16.78 11.25 -7.92
CA LEU A 3 15.40 11.28 -8.43
C LEU A 3 15.01 10.01 -9.19
N LEU A 4 15.91 9.48 -10.01
CA LEU A 4 15.67 8.27 -10.81
C LEU A 4 15.51 7.03 -9.92
N TYR A 5 16.27 6.97 -8.82
CA TYR A 5 16.18 5.89 -7.83
C TYR A 5 14.81 5.89 -7.15
N TYR A 6 14.33 7.04 -6.66
CA TYR A 6 13.02 7.14 -6.03
C TYR A 6 11.87 6.82 -7.00
N LEU A 7 12.00 7.23 -8.27
CA LEU A 7 11.01 6.96 -9.31
C LEU A 7 10.81 5.45 -9.55
N LEU A 8 11.86 4.64 -9.37
CA LEU A 8 11.79 3.19 -9.52
C LEU A 8 11.39 2.46 -8.22
N LEU A 9 11.88 2.95 -7.07
CA LEU A 9 11.70 2.25 -5.80
C LEU A 9 10.28 2.37 -5.25
N ILE A 10 9.65 3.54 -5.39
CA ILE A 10 8.28 3.77 -4.93
C ILE A 10 7.26 2.82 -5.60
N PRO A 11 7.17 2.73 -6.94
CA PRO A 11 6.23 1.81 -7.58
C PRO A 11 6.56 0.35 -7.30
N LEU A 12 7.85 -0.01 -7.17
CA LEU A 12 8.25 -1.36 -6.78
C LEU A 12 7.73 -1.72 -5.38
N LEU A 13 7.86 -0.82 -4.41
CA LEU A 13 7.36 -1.03 -3.05
C LEU A 13 5.82 -1.19 -3.04
N ILE A 14 5.11 -0.34 -3.78
CA ILE A 14 3.64 -0.43 -3.92
C ILE A 14 3.24 -1.77 -4.52
N PHE A 15 3.97 -2.23 -5.54
CA PHE A 15 3.71 -3.53 -6.18
C PHE A 15 3.91 -4.70 -5.21
N ILE A 16 4.99 -4.68 -4.42
CA ILE A 16 5.28 -5.70 -3.41
C ILE A 16 4.18 -5.72 -2.34
N ILE A 17 3.82 -4.57 -1.77
CA ILE A 17 2.78 -4.47 -0.74
C ILE A 17 1.42 -4.95 -1.26
N THR A 18 1.06 -4.52 -2.47
CA THR A 18 -0.22 -4.91 -3.09
C THR A 18 -0.26 -6.41 -3.37
N SER A 19 0.83 -6.98 -3.87
CA SER A 19 0.92 -8.42 -4.15
C SER A 19 0.87 -9.26 -2.88
N LEU A 20 1.55 -8.80 -1.81
CA LEU A 20 1.50 -9.45 -0.50
C LEU A 20 0.08 -9.41 0.08
N PHE A 21 -0.58 -8.24 0.03
CA PHE A 21 -1.97 -8.10 0.48
C PHE A 21 -2.92 -8.99 -0.33
N GLN A 22 -2.75 -9.06 -1.65
CA GLN A 22 -3.53 -9.96 -2.51
C GLN A 22 -3.35 -11.42 -2.10
N TYR A 23 -2.10 -11.86 -1.92
CA TYR A 23 -1.78 -13.23 -1.52
C TYR A 23 -2.44 -13.58 -0.19
N LEU A 24 -2.26 -12.73 0.83
CA LEU A 24 -2.87 -12.90 2.15
C LEU A 24 -4.40 -12.90 2.08
N TRP A 25 -4.98 -12.00 1.30
CA TRP A 25 -6.43 -11.97 1.10
C TRP A 25 -6.91 -13.28 0.52
N ASN A 26 -6.29 -13.77 -0.56
CA ASN A 26 -6.76 -14.94 -1.29
C ASN A 26 -6.62 -16.25 -0.52
N ILE A 27 -5.71 -16.35 0.46
CA ILE A 27 -5.59 -17.54 1.32
C ILE A 27 -6.48 -17.46 2.57
N THR A 28 -6.85 -16.28 3.06
CA THR A 28 -7.57 -16.15 4.33
C THR A 28 -9.04 -15.79 4.15
N MET A 29 -9.34 -14.81 3.30
CA MET A 29 -10.70 -14.27 3.18
C MET A 29 -11.66 -15.21 2.44
N PRO A 30 -11.29 -15.80 1.28
CA PRO A 30 -12.10 -16.84 0.65
C PRO A 30 -12.38 -18.02 1.58
N ASP A 31 -11.35 -18.52 2.27
CA ASP A 31 -11.46 -19.71 3.11
C ASP A 31 -12.30 -19.47 4.37
N THR A 32 -12.14 -18.31 5.02
CA THR A 32 -12.84 -18.00 6.29
C THR A 32 -14.27 -17.51 6.06
N PHE A 33 -14.50 -16.73 5.00
CA PHE A 33 -15.76 -16.02 4.79
C PHE A 33 -16.50 -16.44 3.51
N SER A 34 -16.04 -17.49 2.81
CA SER A 34 -16.63 -17.94 1.53
C SER A 34 -16.72 -16.82 0.48
N LEU A 35 -15.73 -15.92 0.47
CA LEU A 35 -15.63 -14.80 -0.48
C LEU A 35 -14.90 -15.22 -1.76
N ASN A 36 -15.11 -14.46 -2.83
CA ASN A 36 -14.35 -14.68 -4.06
C ASN A 36 -12.90 -14.17 -3.91
N PRO A 37 -11.90 -14.86 -4.51
CA PRO A 37 -10.54 -14.36 -4.59
C PRO A 37 -10.49 -13.07 -5.41
N ILE A 38 -9.50 -12.22 -5.10
CA ILE A 38 -9.29 -10.93 -5.75
C ILE A 38 -8.01 -10.93 -6.58
N THR A 39 -8.04 -10.11 -7.63
CA THR A 39 -6.91 -9.84 -8.54
C THR A 39 -6.07 -8.67 -8.02
N PHE A 40 -4.84 -8.55 -8.52
CA PHE A 40 -3.91 -7.47 -8.14
C PHE A 40 -4.56 -6.07 -8.18
N TRP A 41 -5.27 -5.74 -9.27
CA TRP A 41 -5.93 -4.44 -9.41
C TRP A 41 -7.15 -4.25 -8.49
N GLN A 42 -7.79 -5.32 -8.05
CA GLN A 42 -8.84 -5.24 -7.02
C GLN A 42 -8.21 -4.99 -5.64
N SER A 43 -7.14 -5.72 -5.30
CA SER A 43 -6.33 -5.50 -4.09
C SER A 43 -5.80 -4.08 -3.98
N PHE A 44 -5.24 -3.55 -5.07
CA PHE A 44 -4.73 -2.18 -5.12
C PHE A 44 -5.81 -1.15 -4.78
N ARG A 45 -6.99 -1.27 -5.40
CA ARG A 45 -8.13 -0.36 -5.15
C ARG A 45 -8.66 -0.49 -3.72
N LEU A 46 -8.66 -1.70 -3.15
CA LEU A 46 -9.05 -1.91 -1.75
C LEU A 46 -8.09 -1.23 -0.78
N LEU A 47 -6.77 -1.33 -1.02
CA LEU A 47 -5.77 -0.62 -0.23
C LEU A 47 -5.92 0.90 -0.35
N LEU A 48 -6.22 1.44 -1.54
CA LEU A 48 -6.51 2.86 -1.72
C LEU A 48 -7.76 3.30 -0.96
N MET A 49 -8.85 2.52 -1.02
CA MET A 49 -10.06 2.81 -0.26
C MET A 49 -9.79 2.79 1.26
N ALA A 50 -9.03 1.80 1.75
CA ALA A 50 -8.61 1.76 3.15
C ALA A 50 -7.79 3.01 3.54
N LEU A 51 -6.86 3.43 2.68
CA LEU A 51 -6.07 4.65 2.92
C LEU A 51 -6.95 5.90 3.05
N ILE A 52 -7.99 6.02 2.22
CA ILE A 52 -8.95 7.14 2.26
C ILE A 52 -9.82 7.06 3.52
N LEU A 53 -10.42 5.90 3.80
CA LEU A 53 -11.39 5.72 4.89
C LEU A 53 -10.75 5.83 6.28
N PHE A 54 -9.51 5.35 6.45
CA PHE A 54 -8.82 5.35 7.73
C PHE A 54 -7.88 6.55 7.90
N ASN A 55 -8.10 7.64 7.15
CA ASN A 55 -7.29 8.87 7.21
C ASN A 55 -5.77 8.61 7.06
N GLY A 56 -5.38 7.61 6.25
CA GLY A 56 -3.98 7.23 6.05
C GLY A 56 -3.10 8.38 5.52
N PHE A 57 -3.71 9.34 4.81
CA PHE A 57 -3.04 10.56 4.37
C PHE A 57 -2.52 11.44 5.51
N LYS A 58 -3.19 11.47 6.67
CA LYS A 58 -2.73 12.22 7.84
C LYS A 58 -1.47 11.62 8.46
N TYR A 59 -1.40 10.29 8.47
CA TYR A 59 -0.20 9.57 8.92
C TYR A 59 0.95 9.72 7.91
N LEU A 60 0.64 9.68 6.61
CA LEU A 60 1.63 9.92 5.55
C LEU A 60 2.20 11.35 5.61
N SER A 61 1.36 12.37 5.82
CA SER A 61 1.81 13.75 5.99
C SER A 61 2.62 13.95 7.27
N GLY A 62 2.25 13.27 8.35
CA GLY A 62 3.02 13.29 9.61
C GLY A 62 4.40 12.66 9.46
N LEU A 63 4.50 11.52 8.78
CA LEU A 63 5.77 10.86 8.47
C LEU A 63 6.65 11.74 7.57
N LEU A 64 6.08 12.36 6.52
CA LEU A 64 6.78 13.33 5.68
C LEU A 64 7.29 14.53 6.48
N GLY A 65 6.49 15.03 7.42
CA GLY A 65 6.91 16.09 8.35
C GLY A 65 8.08 15.67 9.24
N LEU A 66 8.05 14.45 9.79
CA LEU A 66 9.15 13.90 10.59
C LEU A 66 10.42 13.69 9.75
N LEU A 67 10.29 13.19 8.52
CA LEU A 67 11.42 13.04 7.59
C LEU A 67 12.03 14.40 7.23
N SER A 68 11.19 15.43 7.07
CA SER A 68 11.64 16.82 6.88
C SER A 68 12.31 17.41 8.13
N MET A 69 12.03 16.90 9.33
CA MET A 69 12.69 17.33 10.57
C MET A 69 14.00 16.58 10.84
N LEU A 70 14.12 15.35 10.33
CA LEU A 70 15.35 14.55 10.40
C LEU A 70 16.42 15.01 9.39
N HIS A 71 16.01 15.78 8.39
CA HIS A 71 16.87 16.43 7.41
C HIS A 71 16.85 17.93 7.72
N LEU A 72 17.78 18.41 8.54
CA LEU A 72 17.98 19.83 8.92
C LEU A 72 17.79 20.80 7.75
#